data_AF-A0A1D2W8C9-F1
#
_entry.id   AF-A0A1D2W8C9-F1
#
_cell.length_a   1.000
_cell.length_b   1.000
_cell.length_c   1.000
_cell.angle_alpha   90.00
_cell.angle_beta   90.00
_cell.angle_gamma   90.00
#
_symmetry.space_group_name_H-M   'P 1'
#
loop_
_entity.id
_entity.type
_entity.pdbx_description
1 polymer ?
#
loop_
_entity_poly.entity_id
_entity_poly.type
_entity_poly.pdbx_seq_one_letter_code
_entity_poly.pdbx_strand_id
1 'polypeptide(L)'
;MSDIIDFIKDYRVIVLVVLLIGSLASISLYGVPQGLDLKGGSLVQIHLEHPVDTTTMGTVTTVLDKRLNAFGVSDIKVRASGDQDVIVEIANVQPDQVAKLIGTPGKFEAKINNQTVITGSDIVSVKTYSVTGNNWEVPFTLSVDGAKKFAVAAQGKTGQPVDFYLDNQLISSPEIGADVANGVPTTDVQITGSNSTKDAAVNEAKGIQAVLQSGSLPVSVSIAGIQGISADLGDQFRTGALMAGLLALIVVALIVFVRYKRPILVLPIVFTSVAELVIILGVMSISHSVELDLAAIAGIIAAIGTGVDDQIIITDEVLKRGKVSKRRRTGLNLKIKGAFFIIYA
;
A
#
# COMPACT_ATOMS: atom_id res chain seq x y z
N MET A 1 33.03 -37.36 -11.82
CA MET A 1 32.27 -36.55 -12.80
C MET A 1 30.90 -37.17 -13.08
N SER A 2 30.78 -38.50 -13.22
CA SER A 2 29.47 -39.20 -13.34
C SER A 2 28.52 -38.92 -12.18
N ASP A 3 29.00 -38.99 -10.94
CA ASP A 3 28.14 -38.85 -9.75
C ASP A 3 27.51 -37.45 -9.61
N ILE A 4 28.18 -36.41 -10.11
CA ILE A 4 27.66 -35.04 -10.13
C ILE A 4 26.59 -34.90 -11.21
N ILE A 5 26.80 -35.51 -12.38
CA ILE A 5 25.84 -35.50 -13.48
C ILE A 5 24.57 -36.27 -13.08
N ASP A 6 24.72 -37.40 -12.40
CA ASP A 6 23.59 -38.19 -11.90
C ASP A 6 22.82 -37.44 -10.80
N PHE A 7 23.52 -36.70 -9.94
CA PHE A 7 22.89 -35.83 -8.94
C PHE A 7 22.08 -34.70 -9.58
N ILE A 8 22.64 -34.00 -10.58
CA ILE A 8 21.96 -32.90 -11.28
C ILE A 8 20.76 -33.42 -12.09
N LYS A 9 20.81 -34.67 -12.59
CA LYS A 9 19.71 -35.31 -13.33
C LYS A 9 18.61 -35.86 -12.43
N ASP A 10 18.79 -35.88 -11.12
CA ASP A 10 17.73 -36.30 -10.20
C ASP A 10 16.55 -35.32 -10.30
N TYR A 11 15.35 -35.85 -10.53
CA TYR A 11 14.14 -35.05 -10.68
C TYR A 11 13.89 -34.12 -9.48
N ARG A 12 14.32 -34.51 -8.27
CA ARG A 12 14.17 -33.70 -7.05
C ARG A 12 15.05 -32.46 -7.08
N VAL A 13 16.29 -32.63 -7.56
CA VAL A 13 17.25 -31.53 -7.73
C VAL A 13 16.78 -30.60 -8.83
N ILE A 14 16.27 -31.15 -9.93
CA ILE A 14 15.68 -30.36 -11.02
C ILE A 14 14.50 -29.53 -10.50
N VAL A 15 13.58 -30.12 -9.73
CA VAL A 15 12.44 -29.39 -9.16
C VAL A 15 12.90 -28.25 -8.25
N LEU A 16 13.87 -28.50 -7.36
CA LEU A 16 14.43 -27.45 -6.49
C LEU A 16 15.05 -26.31 -7.31
N VAL A 17 15.83 -26.64 -8.34
CA VAL A 17 16.47 -25.64 -9.21
C VAL A 17 15.42 -24.83 -9.96
N VAL A 18 14.37 -25.48 -10.48
CA VAL A 18 13.25 -24.79 -11.14
C VAL A 18 12.54 -23.84 -10.17
N LEU A 19 12.25 -24.27 -8.94
CA LEU A 19 11.63 -23.42 -7.92
C LEU A 19 12.51 -22.23 -7.55
N LEU A 20 13.82 -22.43 -7.40
CA LEU A 20 14.76 -21.35 -7.10
C LEU A 20 14.88 -20.35 -8.24
N ILE A 21 14.99 -20.83 -9.49
CA ILE A 21 15.04 -19.95 -10.66
C ILE A 21 13.72 -19.19 -10.80
N GLY A 22 12.58 -19.87 -10.64
CA GLY A 22 11.26 -19.23 -10.67
C GLY A 22 11.10 -18.16 -9.59
N SER A 23 11.58 -18.45 -8.37
CA SER A 23 11.55 -17.51 -7.24
C SER A 23 12.44 -16.30 -7.49
N LEU A 24 13.68 -16.50 -7.92
CA LEU A 24 14.59 -15.41 -8.28
C LEU A 24 14.06 -14.58 -9.45
N ALA A 25 13.47 -15.21 -10.45
CA ALA A 25 12.83 -14.52 -11.57
C ALA A 25 11.65 -13.67 -11.08
N SER A 26 10.79 -14.20 -10.22
CA SER A 26 9.67 -13.45 -9.65
C SER A 26 10.14 -12.24 -8.84
N ILE A 27 11.11 -12.42 -7.93
CA ILE A 27 11.69 -11.35 -7.12
C ILE A 27 12.32 -10.27 -8.00
N SER A 28 13.02 -10.67 -9.07
CA SER A 28 13.67 -9.73 -10.00
C SER A 28 12.66 -8.93 -10.83
N LEU A 29 11.57 -9.56 -11.27
CA LEU A 29 10.56 -8.93 -12.13
C LEU A 29 9.53 -8.10 -11.36
N TYR A 30 9.10 -8.56 -10.19
CA TYR A 30 8.01 -7.96 -9.42
C TYR A 30 8.48 -7.27 -8.13
N GLY A 31 9.71 -7.55 -7.68
CA GLY A 31 10.17 -7.14 -6.36
C GLY A 31 9.50 -7.93 -5.22
N VAL A 32 9.89 -7.62 -3.99
CA VAL A 32 9.21 -8.14 -2.79
C VAL A 32 8.29 -7.05 -2.25
N PRO A 33 6.97 -7.27 -2.16
CA PRO A 33 6.06 -6.34 -1.51
C PRO A 33 6.51 -6.10 -0.08
N GLN A 34 6.71 -4.83 0.30
CA GLN A 34 7.13 -4.45 1.65
C GLN A 34 5.98 -3.74 2.36
N GLY A 35 5.78 -4.07 3.63
CA GLY A 35 4.79 -3.43 4.49
C GLY A 35 5.26 -2.06 4.97
N LEU A 36 4.36 -1.37 5.67
CA LEU A 36 4.59 -0.02 6.17
C LEU A 36 5.80 0.08 7.12
N ASP A 37 6.07 -0.98 7.89
CA ASP A 37 7.20 -1.04 8.82
C ASP A 37 8.57 -0.93 8.12
N LEU A 38 8.67 -1.42 6.88
CA LEU A 38 9.91 -1.37 6.09
C LEU A 38 9.95 -0.17 5.15
N LYS A 39 8.81 0.20 4.55
CA LYS A 39 8.75 1.33 3.61
C LYS A 39 8.73 2.68 4.31
N GLY A 40 8.20 2.74 5.53
CA GLY A 40 7.73 3.97 6.15
C GLY A 40 6.47 4.52 5.46
N GLY A 41 5.72 5.32 6.21
CA GLY A 41 4.49 5.95 5.74
C GLY A 41 3.46 6.14 6.84
N SER A 42 2.21 6.37 6.44
CA SER A 42 1.08 6.63 7.33
C SER A 42 -0.03 5.61 7.13
N LEU A 43 -0.60 5.17 8.25
CA LEU A 43 -1.85 4.44 8.33
C LEU A 43 -2.89 5.34 8.98
N VAL A 44 -3.95 5.66 8.25
CA VAL A 44 -5.08 6.43 8.73
C VAL A 44 -6.31 5.54 8.78
N GLN A 45 -6.89 5.40 9.96
CA GLN A 45 -8.17 4.75 10.15
C GLN A 45 -9.28 5.80 10.12
N ILE A 46 -10.17 5.65 9.16
CA ILE A 46 -11.35 6.49 8.98
C ILE A 46 -12.56 5.72 9.49
N HIS A 47 -13.36 6.37 10.32
CA HIS A 47 -14.61 5.83 10.85
C HIS A 47 -15.80 6.58 10.25
N LEU A 48 -16.72 5.83 9.67
CA LEU A 48 -17.97 6.36 9.13
C LEU A 48 -18.96 6.67 10.27
N GLU A 49 -19.74 7.72 10.10
CA GLU A 49 -20.75 8.16 11.10
C GLU A 49 -21.74 7.05 11.45
N HIS A 50 -22.07 6.18 10.50
CA HIS A 50 -22.89 4.99 10.69
C HIS A 50 -22.42 3.85 9.77
N PRO A 51 -22.75 2.58 10.08
CA PRO A 51 -22.51 1.46 9.17
C PRO A 51 -23.17 1.67 7.80
N VAL A 52 -22.54 1.14 6.75
CA VAL A 52 -23.04 1.22 5.37
C VAL A 52 -22.99 -0.14 4.67
N ASP A 53 -23.77 -0.29 3.61
CA ASP A 53 -23.74 -1.50 2.79
C ASP A 53 -22.46 -1.59 1.93
N THR A 54 -22.21 -2.76 1.34
CA THR A 54 -21.01 -3.02 0.54
C THR A 54 -20.89 -2.09 -0.67
N THR A 55 -22.02 -1.67 -1.25
CA THR A 55 -22.05 -0.76 -2.41
C THR A 55 -21.62 0.65 -2.02
N THR A 56 -22.17 1.17 -0.91
CA THR A 56 -21.80 2.48 -0.38
C THR A 56 -20.35 2.47 0.09
N MET A 57 -19.90 1.41 0.76
CA MET A 57 -18.50 1.25 1.16
C MET A 57 -17.55 1.22 -0.05
N GLY A 58 -17.94 0.54 -1.14
CA GLY A 58 -17.21 0.60 -2.41
C GLY A 58 -17.11 2.01 -2.98
N THR A 59 -18.16 2.82 -2.82
CA THR A 59 -18.16 4.22 -3.23
C THR A 59 -17.25 5.06 -2.33
N VAL A 60 -17.30 4.89 -1.02
CA VAL A 60 -16.42 5.58 -0.05
C VAL A 60 -14.95 5.30 -0.37
N THR A 61 -14.58 4.03 -0.49
CA THR A 61 -13.20 3.63 -0.82
C THR A 61 -12.73 4.19 -2.16
N THR A 62 -13.60 4.18 -3.18
CA THR A 62 -13.30 4.78 -4.51
C THR A 62 -13.11 6.29 -4.44
N VAL A 63 -13.93 7.02 -3.69
CA VAL A 63 -13.81 8.47 -3.54
C VAL A 63 -12.51 8.83 -2.82
N LEU A 64 -12.18 8.12 -1.73
CA LEU A 64 -10.94 8.32 -0.98
C LEU A 64 -9.71 8.04 -1.83
N ASP A 65 -9.71 6.93 -2.58
CA ASP A 65 -8.63 6.57 -3.51
C ASP A 65 -8.41 7.67 -4.57
N LYS A 66 -9.49 8.08 -5.25
CA LYS A 66 -9.44 9.17 -6.23
C LYS A 66 -8.92 10.48 -5.62
N ARG A 67 -9.34 10.81 -4.40
CA ARG A 67 -8.95 12.06 -3.71
C ARG A 67 -7.46 12.08 -3.42
N LEU A 68 -6.92 10.98 -2.92
CA LEU A 68 -5.50 10.83 -2.62
C LEU A 68 -4.64 10.87 -3.91
N ASN A 69 -5.08 10.15 -4.95
CA ASN A 69 -4.43 10.16 -6.26
C ASN A 69 -4.44 11.57 -6.88
N ALA A 70 -5.57 12.29 -6.81
CA ALA A 70 -5.70 13.67 -7.27
C ALA A 70 -4.80 14.66 -6.51
N PHE A 71 -4.54 14.37 -5.23
CA PHE A 71 -3.56 15.11 -4.41
C PHE A 71 -2.11 14.68 -4.70
N GLY A 72 -1.87 13.77 -5.65
CA GLY A 72 -0.53 13.35 -6.04
C GLY A 72 0.16 12.47 -4.99
N VAL A 73 -0.62 11.76 -4.17
CA VAL A 73 -0.11 10.73 -3.29
C VAL A 73 0.01 9.42 -4.08
N SER A 74 1.20 8.84 -4.10
CA SER A 74 1.48 7.56 -4.75
C SER A 74 1.52 6.42 -3.73
N ASP A 75 1.43 5.18 -4.21
CA ASP A 75 1.52 3.97 -3.38
C ASP A 75 0.52 3.97 -2.20
N ILE A 76 -0.73 4.31 -2.51
CA ILE A 76 -1.85 4.28 -1.57
C ILE A 76 -2.56 2.92 -1.60
N LYS A 77 -3.08 2.51 -0.45
CA LYS A 77 -4.00 1.39 -0.34
C LYS A 77 -5.19 1.82 0.49
N VAL A 78 -6.35 1.87 -0.14
CA VAL A 78 -7.63 2.15 0.51
C VAL A 78 -8.41 0.86 0.59
N ARG A 79 -8.73 0.40 1.81
CA ARG A 79 -9.50 -0.84 2.01
C ARG A 79 -10.56 -0.66 3.07
N ALA A 80 -11.71 -1.31 2.85
CA ALA A 80 -12.73 -1.41 3.88
C ALA A 80 -12.26 -2.31 5.02
N SER A 81 -12.69 -1.98 6.23
CA SER A 81 -12.53 -2.79 7.44
C SER A 81 -13.91 -2.93 8.08
N GLY A 82 -14.61 -4.02 7.75
CA GLY A 82 -16.02 -4.17 8.13
C GLY A 82 -16.94 -3.24 7.34
N ASP A 83 -18.04 -2.84 7.97
CA ASP A 83 -19.11 -2.01 7.41
C ASP A 83 -19.08 -0.55 7.86
N GLN A 84 -18.15 -0.18 8.76
CA GLN A 84 -18.07 1.17 9.33
C GLN A 84 -16.66 1.78 9.32
N ASP A 85 -15.60 1.01 9.04
CA ASP A 85 -14.23 1.54 9.01
C ASP A 85 -13.59 1.41 7.62
N VAL A 86 -12.70 2.35 7.31
CA VAL A 86 -11.80 2.32 6.16
C VAL A 86 -10.38 2.54 6.62
N ILE A 87 -9.47 1.69 6.15
CA ILE A 87 -8.04 1.81 6.41
C ILE A 87 -7.38 2.37 5.15
N VAL A 88 -6.64 3.46 5.33
CA VAL A 88 -5.85 4.11 4.28
C VAL A 88 -4.38 4.00 4.65
N GLU A 89 -3.61 3.27 3.85
CA GLU A 89 -2.15 3.18 3.97
C GLU A 89 -1.50 4.01 2.87
N ILE A 90 -0.46 4.75 3.23
CA ILE A 90 0.19 5.72 2.36
C ILE A 90 1.70 5.64 2.59
N ALA A 91 2.46 5.26 1.58
CA ALA A 91 3.91 5.27 1.68
C ALA A 91 4.45 6.72 1.70
N ASN A 92 5.49 6.97 2.51
CA ASN A 92 6.31 8.20 2.44
C ASN A 92 5.59 9.55 2.63
N VAL A 93 4.35 9.60 3.12
CA VAL A 93 3.65 10.86 3.40
C VAL A 93 3.38 11.01 4.89
N GLN A 94 3.50 12.23 5.39
CA GLN A 94 3.20 12.55 6.79
C GLN A 94 1.70 12.50 7.07
N PRO A 95 1.28 12.00 8.23
CA PRO A 95 -0.14 11.71 8.46
C PRO A 95 -1.02 12.96 8.49
N ASP A 96 -0.53 14.05 9.07
CA ASP A 96 -1.31 15.28 9.29
C ASP A 96 -1.76 15.97 7.99
N GLN A 97 -0.94 15.88 6.94
CA GLN A 97 -1.26 16.47 5.65
C GLN A 97 -2.42 15.74 4.98
N VAL A 98 -2.46 14.42 5.15
CA VAL A 98 -3.46 13.58 4.50
C VAL A 98 -4.75 13.54 5.29
N ALA A 99 -4.65 13.49 6.62
CA ALA A 99 -5.78 13.53 7.54
C ALA A 99 -6.80 14.62 7.17
N LYS A 100 -6.34 15.86 6.93
CA LYS A 100 -7.21 16.97 6.55
C LYS A 100 -7.95 16.76 5.23
N LEU A 101 -7.37 16.01 4.30
CA LEU A 101 -7.93 15.77 2.96
C LEU A 101 -8.99 14.66 2.98
N ILE A 102 -8.75 13.60 3.75
CA ILE A 102 -9.63 12.41 3.81
C ILE A 102 -10.63 12.46 4.96
N GLY A 103 -10.43 13.37 5.91
CA GLY A 103 -11.28 13.54 7.09
C GLY A 103 -12.52 14.40 6.88
N THR A 104 -12.79 14.87 5.65
CA THR A 104 -14.00 15.66 5.36
C THR A 104 -14.85 15.02 4.26
N PRO A 105 -16.18 15.22 4.26
CA PRO A 105 -17.06 14.71 3.21
C PRO A 105 -16.71 15.26 1.83
N GLY A 106 -16.38 16.55 1.73
CA GLY A 106 -16.11 17.21 0.46
C GLY A 106 -17.37 17.63 -0.30
N LYS A 107 -18.42 18.03 0.41
CA LYS A 107 -19.69 18.47 -0.17
C LYS A 107 -19.55 19.88 -0.76
N PHE A 108 -19.52 19.98 -2.08
CA PHE A 108 -19.50 21.25 -2.80
C PHE A 108 -20.91 21.77 -3.12
N GLU A 109 -21.15 23.06 -2.84
CA GLU A 109 -22.39 23.76 -3.17
C GLU A 109 -22.09 25.19 -3.64
N ALA A 110 -22.67 25.61 -4.77
CA ALA A 110 -22.74 27.03 -5.14
C ALA A 110 -24.13 27.59 -4.81
N LYS A 111 -24.18 28.77 -4.21
CA LYS A 111 -25.41 29.43 -3.79
C LYS A 111 -25.54 30.82 -4.36
N ILE A 112 -26.76 31.18 -4.76
CA ILE A 112 -27.13 32.55 -5.12
C ILE A 112 -28.28 32.96 -4.21
N ASN A 113 -28.14 34.05 -3.46
CA ASN A 113 -29.13 34.50 -2.46
C ASN A 113 -29.55 33.37 -1.50
N ASN A 114 -28.56 32.60 -1.01
CA ASN A 114 -28.72 31.47 -0.09
C ASN A 114 -29.47 30.23 -0.65
N GLN A 115 -29.77 30.20 -1.96
CA GLN A 115 -30.34 29.03 -2.63
C GLN A 115 -29.24 28.25 -3.36
N THR A 116 -29.13 26.94 -3.13
CA THR A 116 -28.19 26.07 -3.85
C THR A 116 -28.59 25.93 -5.32
N VAL A 117 -27.67 26.28 -6.23
CA VAL A 117 -27.88 26.30 -7.68
C VAL A 117 -27.02 25.27 -8.42
N ILE A 118 -25.84 24.95 -7.89
CA ILE A 118 -24.91 23.95 -8.40
C ILE A 118 -24.46 23.09 -7.22
N THR A 119 -24.32 21.79 -7.45
CA THR A 119 -23.75 20.84 -6.51
C THR A 119 -22.54 20.14 -7.12
N GLY A 120 -21.76 19.42 -6.30
CA GLY A 120 -20.65 18.60 -6.80
C GLY A 120 -21.05 17.60 -7.90
N SER A 121 -22.29 17.10 -7.89
CA SER A 121 -22.78 16.19 -8.95
C SER A 121 -22.99 16.84 -10.31
N ASP A 122 -23.06 18.18 -10.36
CA ASP A 122 -23.16 18.90 -11.64
C ASP A 122 -21.78 19.11 -12.28
N ILE A 123 -20.66 18.76 -11.61
CA ILE A 123 -19.28 18.88 -12.10
C ILE A 123 -18.92 17.62 -12.91
N VAL A 124 -18.41 17.82 -14.13
CA VAL A 124 -18.01 16.76 -15.06
C VAL A 124 -16.49 16.55 -15.07
N SER A 125 -15.72 17.63 -14.97
CA SER A 125 -14.26 17.56 -14.91
C SER A 125 -13.70 18.74 -14.14
N VAL A 126 -12.52 18.56 -13.56
CA VAL A 126 -11.76 19.62 -12.89
C VAL A 126 -10.41 19.70 -13.57
N LYS A 127 -10.07 20.89 -14.07
CA LYS A 127 -8.82 21.18 -14.75
C LYS A 127 -7.72 21.43 -13.72
N THR A 128 -6.47 21.41 -14.17
CA THR A 128 -5.31 21.68 -13.30
C THR A 128 -5.41 23.07 -12.68
N TYR A 129 -5.24 23.15 -11.37
CA TYR A 129 -5.18 24.42 -10.65
C TYR A 129 -4.01 25.29 -11.14
N SER A 130 -4.13 26.59 -10.98
CA SER A 130 -3.03 27.53 -11.23
C SER A 130 -2.80 28.43 -10.03
N VAL A 131 -1.54 28.82 -9.81
CA VAL A 131 -1.14 29.74 -8.73
C VAL A 131 -0.28 30.84 -9.32
N THR A 132 -0.74 32.08 -9.18
CA THR A 132 -0.03 33.28 -9.65
C THR A 132 0.23 34.20 -8.47
N GLY A 133 1.49 34.28 -8.03
CA GLY A 133 1.85 34.94 -6.78
C GLY A 133 1.24 34.22 -5.58
N ASN A 134 0.30 34.90 -4.92
CA ASN A 134 -0.45 34.38 -3.77
C ASN A 134 -1.89 33.99 -4.13
N ASN A 135 -2.32 34.28 -5.35
CA ASN A 135 -3.66 33.99 -5.83
C ASN A 135 -3.69 32.60 -6.46
N TRP A 136 -4.79 31.90 -6.29
CA TRP A 136 -5.00 30.58 -6.84
C TRP A 136 -6.34 30.47 -7.55
N GLU A 137 -6.40 29.55 -8.50
CA GLU A 137 -7.57 29.25 -9.32
C GLU A 137 -7.72 27.74 -9.47
N VAL A 138 -8.94 27.24 -9.28
CA VAL A 138 -9.32 25.85 -9.58
C VAL A 138 -10.45 25.87 -10.62
N PRO A 139 -10.14 25.67 -11.91
CA PRO A 139 -11.14 25.64 -12.97
C PRO A 139 -11.84 24.28 -13.03
N PHE A 140 -13.14 24.27 -13.25
CA PHE A 140 -13.94 23.07 -13.44
C PHE A 140 -15.02 23.27 -14.50
N THR A 141 -15.48 22.16 -15.06
CA THR A 141 -16.48 22.14 -16.13
C THR A 141 -17.76 21.51 -15.59
N LEU A 142 -18.86 22.25 -15.70
CA LEU A 142 -20.20 21.79 -15.39
C LEU A 142 -20.77 20.92 -16.52
N SER A 143 -21.71 20.06 -16.15
CA SER A 143 -22.61 19.41 -17.09
C SER A 143 -23.48 20.45 -17.81
N VAL A 144 -23.96 20.10 -19.01
CA VAL A 144 -24.85 20.97 -19.78
C VAL A 144 -26.12 21.31 -18.98
N ASP A 145 -26.64 20.37 -18.20
CA ASP A 145 -27.82 20.61 -17.36
C ASP A 145 -27.50 21.48 -16.15
N GLY A 146 -26.33 21.29 -15.51
CA GLY A 146 -25.83 22.17 -14.46
C GLY A 146 -25.64 23.61 -14.93
N ALA A 147 -25.04 23.79 -16.12
CA ALA A 147 -24.85 25.09 -16.75
C ALA A 147 -26.18 25.81 -17.03
N LYS A 148 -27.20 25.07 -17.49
CA LYS A 148 -28.55 25.62 -17.72
C LYS A 148 -29.22 26.02 -16.41
N LYS A 149 -29.19 25.17 -15.38
CA LYS A 149 -29.72 25.49 -14.04
C LYS A 149 -29.07 26.75 -13.49
N PHE A 150 -27.76 26.87 -13.65
CA PHE A 150 -26.99 28.02 -13.20
C PHE A 150 -27.42 29.31 -13.92
N ALA A 151 -27.50 29.30 -15.25
CA ALA A 151 -27.93 30.46 -16.03
C ALA A 151 -29.36 30.93 -15.68
N VAL A 152 -30.29 29.99 -15.48
CA VAL A 152 -31.66 30.32 -15.05
C VAL A 152 -31.65 30.98 -13.66
N ALA A 153 -30.87 30.43 -12.72
CA ALA A 153 -30.81 30.97 -11.37
C ALA A 153 -30.07 32.33 -11.30
N ALA A 154 -29.14 32.59 -12.22
CA ALA A 154 -28.36 33.82 -12.33
C ALA A 154 -29.08 34.94 -13.10
N GLN A 155 -30.22 34.65 -13.75
CA GLN A 155 -30.89 35.58 -14.64
C GLN A 155 -31.23 36.92 -13.94
N GLY A 156 -30.79 38.04 -14.54
CA GLY A 156 -31.00 39.39 -14.00
C GLY A 156 -30.16 39.74 -12.77
N LYS A 157 -29.16 38.91 -12.40
CA LYS A 157 -28.33 39.08 -11.20
C LYS A 157 -26.87 39.45 -11.51
N THR A 158 -26.62 40.17 -12.59
CA THR A 158 -25.27 40.64 -12.95
C THR A 158 -24.60 41.36 -11.77
N GLY A 159 -23.36 41.02 -11.47
CA GLY A 159 -22.58 41.60 -10.37
C GLY A 159 -23.00 41.13 -8.97
N GLN A 160 -24.03 40.30 -8.82
CA GLN A 160 -24.32 39.66 -7.52
C GLN A 160 -23.31 38.53 -7.27
N PRO A 161 -22.96 38.26 -6.00
CA PRO A 161 -22.06 37.17 -5.66
C PRO A 161 -22.71 35.80 -5.86
N VAL A 162 -21.91 34.82 -6.29
CA VAL A 162 -22.19 33.39 -6.18
C VAL A 162 -21.29 32.84 -5.09
N ASP A 163 -21.88 32.42 -3.98
CA ASP A 163 -21.13 31.89 -2.85
C ASP A 163 -20.82 30.41 -3.06
N PHE A 164 -19.54 30.06 -3.09
CA PHE A 164 -19.07 28.68 -3.18
C PHE A 164 -18.72 28.16 -1.80
N TYR A 165 -19.39 27.08 -1.40
CA TYR A 165 -19.19 26.39 -0.13
C TYR A 165 -18.56 25.02 -0.36
N LEU A 166 -17.67 24.65 0.57
CA LEU A 166 -17.19 23.29 0.74
C LEU A 166 -17.41 22.87 2.19
N ASP A 167 -18.18 21.80 2.41
CA ASP A 167 -18.52 21.31 3.76
C ASP A 167 -19.09 22.42 4.68
N ASN A 168 -20.00 23.25 4.12
CA ASN A 168 -20.61 24.42 4.74
C ASN A 168 -19.67 25.59 5.07
N GLN A 169 -18.39 25.53 4.69
CA GLN A 169 -17.46 26.65 4.80
C GLN A 169 -17.42 27.44 3.50
N LEU A 170 -17.55 28.77 3.58
CA LEU A 170 -17.44 29.65 2.42
C LEU A 170 -15.98 29.68 1.95
N ILE A 171 -15.75 29.30 0.69
CA ILE A 171 -14.42 29.26 0.07
C ILE A 171 -14.18 30.50 -0.78
N SER A 172 -15.16 30.92 -1.58
CA SER A 172 -15.05 32.08 -2.47
C SER A 172 -16.42 32.63 -2.84
N SER A 173 -16.51 33.93 -3.14
CA SER A 173 -17.73 34.61 -3.60
C SER A 173 -17.50 35.43 -4.88
N PRO A 174 -17.22 34.79 -6.05
CA PRO A 174 -17.08 35.53 -7.31
C PRO A 174 -18.40 36.18 -7.76
N GLU A 175 -18.29 37.25 -8.54
CA GLU A 175 -19.46 37.94 -9.10
C GLU A 175 -20.00 37.27 -10.37
N ILE A 176 -21.31 37.30 -10.56
CA ILE A 176 -21.98 36.80 -11.76
C ILE A 176 -21.65 37.71 -12.96
N GLY A 177 -21.05 37.13 -14.00
CA GLY A 177 -20.81 37.79 -15.28
C GLY A 177 -22.08 38.09 -16.08
N ALA A 178 -22.03 39.11 -16.94
CA ALA A 178 -23.18 39.59 -17.70
C ALA A 178 -23.80 38.51 -18.61
N ASP A 179 -23.00 37.64 -19.21
CA ASP A 179 -23.50 36.60 -20.12
C ASP A 179 -24.38 35.59 -19.39
N VAL A 180 -23.91 35.09 -18.24
CA VAL A 180 -24.65 34.14 -17.40
C VAL A 180 -25.93 34.78 -16.87
N ALA A 181 -25.86 36.05 -16.45
CA ALA A 181 -27.02 36.81 -16.01
C ALA A 181 -28.03 37.13 -17.14
N ASN A 182 -27.60 37.11 -18.39
CA ASN A 182 -28.48 37.21 -19.57
C ASN A 182 -29.05 35.84 -20.00
N GLY A 183 -28.82 34.79 -19.21
CA GLY A 183 -29.35 33.45 -19.46
C GLY A 183 -28.49 32.61 -20.41
N VAL A 184 -27.27 33.04 -20.73
CA VAL A 184 -26.32 32.23 -21.53
C VAL A 184 -25.69 31.17 -20.63
N PRO A 185 -25.92 29.87 -20.88
CA PRO A 185 -25.29 28.81 -20.09
C PRO A 185 -23.77 28.84 -20.26
N THR A 186 -23.04 28.82 -19.14
CA THR A 186 -21.59 28.59 -19.13
C THR A 186 -21.28 27.24 -18.50
N THR A 187 -20.44 26.45 -19.17
CA THR A 187 -19.94 25.19 -18.62
C THR A 187 -18.64 25.41 -17.87
N ASP A 188 -17.84 26.42 -18.21
CA ASP A 188 -16.58 26.69 -17.54
C ASP A 188 -16.80 27.64 -16.36
N VAL A 189 -16.43 27.18 -15.17
CA VAL A 189 -16.51 27.91 -13.91
C VAL A 189 -15.18 27.75 -13.18
N GLN A 190 -14.81 28.72 -12.35
CA GLN A 190 -13.58 28.67 -11.57
C GLN A 190 -13.82 29.09 -10.13
N ILE A 191 -13.22 28.37 -9.20
CA ILE A 191 -13.06 28.81 -7.81
C ILE A 191 -11.77 29.61 -7.74
N THR A 192 -11.81 30.78 -7.12
CA THR A 192 -10.63 31.63 -6.94
C THR A 192 -10.44 32.00 -5.48
N GLY A 193 -9.19 32.20 -5.07
CA GLY A 193 -8.87 32.65 -3.73
C GLY A 193 -7.45 33.18 -3.64
N SER A 194 -7.05 33.56 -2.43
CA SER A 194 -5.69 34.02 -2.16
C SER A 194 -5.24 33.59 -0.77
N ASN A 195 -3.92 33.50 -0.58
CA ASN A 195 -3.30 33.13 0.69
C ASN A 195 -2.18 34.10 1.10
N SER A 196 -1.70 33.94 2.33
CA SER A 196 -0.57 34.72 2.84
C SER A 196 0.75 34.36 2.16
N THR A 197 0.92 33.10 1.76
CA THR A 197 2.11 32.60 1.06
C THR A 197 1.74 31.81 -0.19
N LYS A 198 2.68 31.76 -1.14
CA LYS A 198 2.54 30.94 -2.35
C LYS A 198 2.36 29.45 -2.02
N ASP A 199 3.08 28.93 -1.03
CA ASP A 199 2.99 27.51 -0.65
C ASP A 199 1.62 27.17 -0.04
N ALA A 200 1.06 28.08 0.77
CA ALA A 200 -0.31 27.93 1.28
C ALA A 200 -1.34 27.97 0.13
N ALA A 201 -1.17 28.89 -0.83
CA ALA A 201 -2.01 28.96 -2.02
C ALA A 201 -1.97 27.65 -2.84
N VAL A 202 -0.78 27.07 -3.04
CA VAL A 202 -0.62 25.78 -3.72
C VAL A 202 -1.34 24.67 -2.95
N ASN A 203 -1.16 24.59 -1.64
CA ASN A 203 -1.78 23.53 -0.84
C ASN A 203 -3.31 23.62 -0.81
N GLU A 204 -3.86 24.83 -0.69
CA GLU A 204 -5.32 25.04 -0.72
C GLU A 204 -5.91 24.68 -2.09
N ALA A 205 -5.35 25.23 -3.17
CA ALA A 205 -5.81 24.96 -4.53
C ALA A 205 -5.75 23.46 -4.88
N LYS A 206 -4.65 22.81 -4.48
CA LYS A 206 -4.46 21.37 -4.65
C LYS A 206 -5.47 20.55 -3.85
N GLY A 207 -5.77 20.94 -2.61
CA GLY A 207 -6.78 20.31 -1.77
C GLY A 207 -8.19 20.43 -2.37
N ILE A 208 -8.58 21.64 -2.79
CA ILE A 208 -9.87 21.90 -3.44
C ILE A 208 -9.98 21.09 -4.74
N GLN A 209 -8.94 21.11 -5.59
CA GLN A 209 -8.93 20.31 -6.82
C GLN A 209 -9.16 18.82 -6.51
N ALA A 210 -8.45 18.27 -5.53
CA ALA A 210 -8.57 16.87 -5.15
C ALA A 210 -9.98 16.51 -4.66
N VAL A 211 -10.60 17.37 -3.85
CA VAL A 211 -11.96 17.17 -3.36
C VAL A 211 -12.98 17.24 -4.51
N LEU A 212 -12.89 18.24 -5.38
CA LEU A 212 -13.80 18.36 -6.53
C LEU A 212 -13.65 17.20 -7.53
N GLN A 213 -12.43 16.71 -7.77
CA GLN A 213 -12.17 15.58 -8.67
C GLN A 213 -12.68 14.25 -8.11
N SER A 214 -12.59 14.07 -6.80
CA SER A 214 -13.04 12.83 -6.14
C SER A 214 -14.54 12.81 -5.88
N GLY A 215 -15.17 13.98 -5.74
CA GLY A 215 -16.55 14.12 -5.34
C GLY A 215 -16.73 14.02 -3.82
N SER A 216 -17.99 14.10 -3.39
CA SER A 216 -18.37 14.04 -1.98
C SER A 216 -18.51 12.59 -1.51
N LEU A 217 -18.12 12.33 -0.26
CA LEU A 217 -18.44 11.09 0.41
C LEU A 217 -19.96 10.96 0.64
N PRO A 218 -20.53 9.75 0.47
CA PRO A 218 -21.96 9.51 0.69
C PRO A 218 -22.36 9.54 2.18
N VAL A 219 -21.38 9.48 3.07
CA VAL A 219 -21.54 9.48 4.54
C VAL A 219 -20.43 10.32 5.16
N SER A 220 -20.71 10.98 6.28
CA SER A 220 -19.70 11.73 7.03
C SER A 220 -18.65 10.79 7.62
N VAL A 221 -17.43 11.29 7.76
CA VAL A 221 -16.30 10.53 8.28
C VAL A 221 -15.60 11.29 9.40
N SER A 222 -14.96 10.54 10.28
CA SER A 222 -14.03 11.05 11.28
C SER A 222 -12.76 10.20 11.27
N ILE A 223 -11.66 10.76 11.75
CA ILE A 223 -10.41 10.03 11.86
C ILE A 223 -10.38 9.34 13.22
N ALA A 224 -10.47 8.01 13.23
CA ALA A 224 -10.42 7.22 14.44
C ALA A 224 -8.99 7.02 14.95
N GLY A 225 -8.02 6.94 14.05
CA GLY A 225 -6.64 6.68 14.41
C GLY A 225 -5.67 7.07 13.32
N ILE A 226 -4.51 7.56 13.74
CA ILE A 226 -3.40 7.88 12.88
C ILE A 226 -2.16 7.20 13.45
N GLN A 227 -1.52 6.37 12.65
CA GLN A 227 -0.22 5.78 12.94
C GLN A 227 0.73 6.14 11.81
N GLY A 228 1.96 6.51 12.16
CA GLY A 228 2.96 6.89 11.16
C GLY A 228 4.33 6.33 11.56
N ILE A 229 5.02 5.78 10.57
CA ILE A 229 6.42 5.37 10.66
C ILE A 229 7.18 6.27 9.69
N SER A 230 8.20 6.99 10.16
CA SER A 230 8.98 7.84 9.25
C SER A 230 9.76 6.98 8.25
N ALA A 231 9.98 7.51 7.05
CA ALA A 231 10.81 6.86 6.03
C ALA A 231 12.21 6.52 6.57
N ASP A 232 12.79 7.41 7.38
CA ASP A 232 14.09 7.18 8.03
C ASP A 232 14.07 5.98 8.99
N LEU A 233 12.98 5.80 9.75
CA LEU A 233 12.87 4.66 10.67
C LEU A 233 12.67 3.36 9.89
N GLY A 234 11.91 3.39 8.79
CA GLY A 234 11.77 2.28 7.85
C GLY A 234 13.11 1.87 7.23
N ASP A 235 13.93 2.84 6.78
CA ASP A 235 15.24 2.57 6.18
C ASP A 235 16.25 2.01 7.21
N GLN A 236 16.26 2.56 8.43
CA GLN A 236 17.03 2.01 9.54
C GLN A 236 16.59 0.57 9.86
N PHE A 237 15.28 0.32 9.90
CA PHE A 237 14.74 -1.01 10.16
C PHE A 237 15.10 -1.99 9.04
N ARG A 238 15.00 -1.58 7.77
CA ARG A 238 15.41 -2.39 6.61
C ARG A 238 16.89 -2.78 6.70
N THR A 239 17.75 -1.82 6.99
CA THR A 239 19.19 -2.06 7.13
C THR A 239 19.48 -2.97 8.32
N GLY A 240 18.82 -2.74 9.46
CA GLY A 240 18.91 -3.58 10.65
C GLY A 240 18.45 -5.02 10.41
N ALA A 241 17.35 -5.22 9.71
CA ALA A 241 16.81 -6.54 9.36
C ALA A 241 17.77 -7.32 8.45
N LEU A 242 18.39 -6.66 7.46
CA LEU A 242 19.41 -7.26 6.60
C LEU A 242 20.65 -7.68 7.41
N MET A 243 21.14 -6.81 8.30
CA MET A 243 22.27 -7.13 9.18
C MET A 243 21.96 -8.28 10.14
N ALA A 244 20.77 -8.27 10.75
CA ALA A 244 20.31 -9.32 11.65
C ALA A 244 20.19 -10.67 10.93
N GLY A 245 19.62 -10.69 9.71
CA GLY A 245 19.54 -11.89 8.88
C GLY A 245 20.92 -12.46 8.52
N LEU A 246 21.87 -11.60 8.13
CA LEU A 246 23.24 -12.02 7.83
C LEU A 246 23.95 -12.58 9.08
N LEU A 247 23.82 -11.90 10.22
CA LEU A 247 24.39 -12.36 11.49
C LEU A 247 23.76 -13.69 11.93
N ALA A 248 22.44 -13.87 11.78
CA ALA A 248 21.76 -15.11 12.10
C ALA A 248 22.31 -16.28 11.26
N LEU A 249 22.54 -16.07 9.96
CA LEU A 249 23.13 -17.07 9.08
C LEU A 249 24.56 -17.44 9.52
N ILE A 250 25.38 -16.46 9.89
CA ILE A 250 26.73 -16.69 10.42
C ILE A 250 26.68 -17.49 11.74
N VAL A 251 25.74 -17.16 12.63
CA VAL A 251 25.55 -17.85 13.91
C VAL A 251 25.13 -19.30 13.68
N VAL A 252 24.17 -19.55 12.78
CA VAL A 252 23.77 -20.93 12.40
C VAL A 252 24.97 -21.70 11.85
N ALA A 253 25.73 -21.11 10.92
CA ALA A 253 26.92 -21.74 10.37
C ALA A 253 27.95 -22.10 11.46
N LEU A 254 28.16 -21.19 12.42
CA LEU A 254 29.07 -21.40 13.56
C LEU A 254 28.58 -22.52 14.48
N ILE A 255 27.29 -22.53 14.85
CA ILE A 255 26.70 -23.56 15.72
C ILE A 255 26.85 -24.94 15.08
N VAL A 256 26.49 -25.07 13.80
CA VAL A 256 26.62 -26.32 13.04
C VAL A 256 28.09 -26.73 12.96
N PHE A 257 28.99 -25.80 12.69
CA PHE A 257 30.43 -26.08 12.65
C PHE A 257 30.95 -26.59 14.00
N VAL A 258 30.61 -25.93 15.11
CA VAL A 258 31.03 -26.33 16.46
C VAL A 258 30.45 -27.70 16.84
N ARG A 259 29.18 -27.95 16.51
CA ARG A 259 28.48 -29.20 16.82
C ARG A 259 29.04 -30.41 16.08
N TYR A 260 29.36 -30.26 14.79
CA TYR A 260 29.78 -31.37 13.94
C TYR A 260 31.28 -31.45 13.70
N LYS A 261 32.03 -30.36 13.93
CA LYS A 261 33.48 -30.22 13.66
C LYS A 261 33.88 -30.63 12.24
N ARG A 262 32.94 -30.53 11.28
CA ARG A 262 33.09 -30.95 9.89
C ARG A 262 32.55 -29.85 8.99
N PRO A 263 33.42 -29.04 8.35
CA PRO A 263 32.97 -27.90 7.54
C PRO A 263 32.11 -28.32 6.35
N ILE A 264 32.27 -29.57 5.87
CA ILE A 264 31.49 -30.12 4.76
C ILE A 264 29.98 -30.25 5.06
N LEU A 265 29.58 -30.27 6.34
CA LEU A 265 28.17 -30.33 6.74
C LEU A 265 27.54 -28.94 6.87
N VAL A 266 28.35 -27.88 7.01
CA VAL A 266 27.86 -26.51 7.14
C VAL A 266 27.27 -26.01 5.82
N LEU A 267 27.96 -26.27 4.71
CA LEU A 267 27.57 -25.75 3.40
C LEU A 267 26.16 -26.20 2.95
N PRO A 268 25.79 -27.50 3.03
CA PRO A 268 24.44 -27.92 2.66
C PRO A 268 23.36 -27.30 3.54
N ILE A 269 23.57 -27.22 4.86
CA ILE A 269 22.58 -26.68 5.81
C ILE A 269 22.32 -25.19 5.54
N VAL A 270 23.40 -24.41 5.43
CA VAL A 270 23.30 -22.98 5.10
C VAL A 270 22.69 -22.77 3.73
N PHE A 271 23.10 -23.55 2.72
CA PHE A 271 22.56 -23.44 1.36
C PHE A 271 21.05 -23.72 1.32
N THR A 272 20.60 -24.78 2.01
CA THR A 272 19.17 -25.11 2.06
C THR A 272 18.38 -24.04 2.80
N SER A 273 18.93 -23.46 3.87
CA SER A 273 18.30 -22.33 4.60
C SER A 273 18.13 -21.09 3.72
N VAL A 274 19.14 -20.75 2.92
CA VAL A 274 19.06 -19.63 1.96
C VAL A 274 18.07 -19.95 0.83
N ALA A 275 18.06 -21.20 0.35
CA ALA A 275 17.12 -21.64 -0.68
C ALA A 275 15.66 -21.53 -0.19
N GLU A 276 15.39 -21.93 1.04
CA GLU A 276 14.08 -21.80 1.68
C GLU A 276 13.65 -20.33 1.77
N LEU A 277 14.53 -19.44 2.24
CA LEU A 277 14.27 -17.99 2.28
C LEU A 277 13.92 -17.44 0.89
N VAL A 278 14.71 -17.78 -0.13
CA VAL A 278 14.47 -17.32 -1.52
C VAL A 278 13.13 -17.82 -2.04
N ILE A 279 12.75 -19.07 -1.74
CA ILE A 279 11.46 -19.63 -2.16
C ILE A 279 10.30 -18.93 -1.46
N ILE A 280 10.39 -18.68 -0.15
CA ILE A 280 9.35 -17.95 0.60
C ILE A 280 9.17 -16.54 0.01
N LEU A 281 10.27 -15.81 -0.21
CA LEU A 281 10.23 -14.48 -0.81
C LEU A 281 9.72 -14.51 -2.26
N GLY A 282 10.00 -15.56 -3.03
CA GLY A 282 9.47 -15.74 -4.38
C GLY A 282 7.96 -15.94 -4.40
N VAL A 283 7.43 -16.74 -3.46
CA VAL A 283 5.99 -16.93 -3.31
C VAL A 283 5.30 -15.62 -2.88
N MET A 284 5.91 -14.85 -1.97
CA MET A 284 5.41 -13.53 -1.58
C MET A 284 5.40 -12.55 -2.76
N SER A 285 6.47 -12.56 -3.56
CA SER A 285 6.62 -11.73 -4.76
C SER A 285 5.49 -11.96 -5.77
N ILE A 286 5.06 -13.21 -5.97
CA ILE A 286 3.95 -13.54 -6.88
C ILE A 286 2.60 -13.16 -6.28
N SER A 287 2.40 -13.37 -4.98
CA SER A 287 1.09 -13.27 -4.35
C SER A 287 0.56 -11.83 -4.26
N HIS A 288 1.44 -10.81 -4.21
CA HIS A 288 1.15 -9.37 -4.07
C HIS A 288 0.32 -8.96 -2.82
N SER A 289 -0.40 -9.90 -2.20
CA SER A 289 -1.27 -9.71 -1.04
C SER A 289 -0.54 -9.85 0.30
N VAL A 290 0.56 -10.61 0.32
CA VAL A 290 1.38 -10.81 1.52
C VAL A 290 2.60 -9.90 1.42
N GLU A 291 2.67 -8.95 2.34
CA GLU A 291 3.79 -8.02 2.42
C GLU A 291 4.83 -8.50 3.42
N LEU A 292 6.09 -8.14 3.17
CA LEU A 292 7.15 -8.27 4.14
C LEU A 292 7.00 -7.15 5.16
N ASP A 293 6.32 -7.44 6.26
CA ASP A 293 6.22 -6.60 7.47
C ASP A 293 6.96 -7.27 8.65
N LEU A 294 6.89 -6.68 9.84
CA LEU A 294 7.57 -7.24 11.00
C LEU A 294 7.07 -8.65 11.38
N ALA A 295 5.76 -8.90 11.23
CA ALA A 295 5.15 -10.19 11.53
C ALA A 295 5.60 -11.26 10.51
N ALA A 296 5.65 -10.92 9.23
CA ALA A 296 6.15 -11.78 8.17
C ALA A 296 7.62 -12.14 8.39
N ILE A 297 8.47 -11.17 8.78
CA ILE A 297 9.87 -11.42 9.13
C ILE A 297 9.97 -12.41 10.31
N ALA A 298 9.16 -12.25 11.36
CA ALA A 298 9.14 -13.18 12.48
C ALA A 298 8.72 -14.60 12.03
N GLY A 299 7.71 -14.71 11.16
CA GLY A 299 7.28 -15.98 10.58
C GLY A 299 8.36 -16.65 9.73
N ILE A 300 9.09 -15.88 8.91
CA ILE A 300 10.23 -16.36 8.11
C ILE A 300 11.34 -16.89 9.02
N ILE A 301 11.69 -16.14 10.08
CA ILE A 301 12.71 -16.56 11.05
C ILE A 301 12.28 -17.86 11.74
N ALA A 302 11.01 -17.99 12.13
CA ALA A 302 10.48 -19.21 12.73
C ALA A 302 10.57 -20.41 11.76
N ALA A 303 10.14 -20.24 10.51
CA ALA A 303 10.20 -21.28 9.48
C ALA A 303 11.64 -21.75 9.23
N ILE A 304 12.57 -20.82 9.02
CA ILE A 304 14.00 -21.14 8.82
C ILE A 304 14.58 -21.81 10.06
N GLY A 305 14.20 -21.35 11.26
CA GLY A 305 14.65 -21.94 12.53
C GLY A 305 14.26 -23.42 12.63
N THR A 306 13.00 -23.75 12.32
CA THR A 306 12.53 -25.14 12.28
C THR A 306 13.20 -25.93 11.15
N GLY A 307 13.41 -25.33 9.97
CA GLY A 307 14.08 -25.98 8.86
C GLY A 307 15.54 -26.35 9.16
N VAL A 308 16.25 -25.50 9.90
CA VAL A 308 17.61 -25.81 10.38
C VAL A 308 17.59 -26.94 11.42
N ASP A 309 16.62 -26.96 12.34
CA ASP A 309 16.48 -28.03 13.34
C ASP A 309 16.23 -29.39 12.66
N ASP A 310 15.32 -29.44 11.68
CA ASP A 310 15.05 -30.62 10.87
C ASP A 310 16.31 -31.13 10.16
N GLN A 311 17.10 -30.21 9.59
CA GLN A 311 18.36 -30.55 8.95
C GLN A 311 19.40 -31.12 9.93
N ILE A 312 19.44 -30.60 11.17
CA ILE A 312 20.28 -31.13 12.25
C ILE A 312 19.82 -32.54 12.64
N ILE A 313 18.51 -32.78 12.80
CA ILE A 313 17.96 -34.12 13.10
C ILE A 313 18.31 -35.12 12.01
N ILE A 314 18.11 -34.75 10.73
CA ILE A 314 18.49 -35.58 9.58
C ILE A 314 19.98 -35.88 9.60
N THR A 315 20.81 -34.86 9.86
CA THR A 315 22.26 -35.00 9.90
C THR A 315 22.71 -35.93 11.03
N ASP A 316 22.14 -35.76 12.23
CA ASP A 316 22.41 -36.60 13.40
C ASP A 316 22.02 -38.06 13.15
N GLU A 317 20.84 -38.32 12.60
CA GLU A 317 20.37 -39.69 12.34
C GLU A 317 21.19 -40.38 11.22
N VAL A 318 21.58 -39.63 10.18
CA VAL A 318 22.48 -40.13 9.14
C VAL A 318 23.85 -40.49 9.73
N LEU A 319 24.40 -39.65 10.60
CA LEU A 319 25.72 -39.84 11.22
C LEU A 319 25.72 -40.87 12.37
N LYS A 320 24.55 -41.16 12.97
CA LYS A 320 24.39 -42.10 14.09
C LYS A 320 25.00 -43.46 13.76
N ARG A 321 26.01 -43.89 14.51
CA ARG A 321 26.68 -45.17 14.30
C ARG A 321 25.85 -46.32 14.88
N GLY A 322 24.88 -46.81 14.12
CA GLY A 322 24.26 -48.12 14.33
C GLY A 322 25.00 -49.22 13.57
N LYS A 323 25.14 -50.40 14.17
CA LYS A 323 25.65 -51.62 13.50
C LYS A 323 24.67 -52.04 12.39
N VAL A 324 24.78 -51.47 11.19
CA VAL A 324 23.98 -51.89 10.03
C VAL A 324 24.87 -52.58 9.01
N SER A 325 24.44 -53.77 8.61
CA SER A 325 25.12 -54.73 7.74
C SER A 325 25.49 -54.14 6.37
N LYS A 326 26.43 -54.81 5.69
CA LYS A 326 27.26 -54.44 4.53
C LYS A 326 26.59 -53.83 3.26
N ARG A 327 25.33 -53.38 3.26
CA ARG A 327 24.72 -52.62 2.14
C ARG A 327 24.53 -51.14 2.49
N ARG A 328 25.56 -50.32 2.18
CA ARG A 328 25.63 -48.86 2.43
C ARG A 328 24.41 -48.06 1.96
N ARG A 329 23.79 -48.41 0.83
CA ARG A 329 22.62 -47.65 0.28
C ARG A 329 21.31 -47.92 1.02
N THR A 330 21.03 -49.17 1.41
CA THR A 330 19.80 -49.53 2.14
C THR A 330 19.79 -48.95 3.55
N GLY A 331 20.95 -48.88 4.21
CA GLY A 331 21.07 -48.27 5.53
C GLY A 331 20.84 -46.75 5.55
N LEU A 332 21.22 -46.02 4.50
CA LEU A 332 21.03 -44.57 4.42
C LEU A 332 19.54 -44.22 4.27
N ASN A 333 18.82 -44.93 3.38
CA ASN A 333 17.39 -44.70 3.16
C ASN A 333 16.55 -44.99 4.41
N LEU A 334 16.93 -45.99 5.20
CA LEU A 334 16.25 -46.32 6.46
C LEU A 334 16.44 -45.23 7.52
N LYS A 335 17.66 -44.70 7.63
CA LYS A 335 17.98 -43.60 8.56
C LYS A 335 17.26 -42.30 8.19
N ILE A 336 17.24 -41.97 6.90
CA ILE A 336 16.51 -40.80 6.39
C ILE A 336 15.01 -40.94 6.70
N LYS A 337 14.41 -42.13 6.50
CA LYS A 337 13.02 -42.38 6.88
C LYS A 337 12.78 -42.22 8.39
N GLY A 338 13.72 -42.65 9.23
CA GLY A 338 13.65 -42.45 10.67
C GLY A 338 13.68 -40.97 11.07
N ALA A 339 14.54 -40.18 10.44
CA ALA A 339 14.57 -38.72 10.65
C ALA A 339 13.25 -38.07 10.24
N PHE A 340 12.71 -38.41 9.06
CA PHE A 340 11.41 -37.88 8.63
C PHE A 340 10.26 -38.31 9.54
N PHE A 341 10.30 -39.52 10.11
CA PHE A 341 9.32 -39.91 11.11
C PHE A 341 9.39 -39.01 12.35
N ILE A 342 10.59 -38.62 12.81
CA ILE A 342 10.75 -37.71 13.95
C ILE A 342 10.24 -36.30 13.62
N ILE A 343 10.50 -35.81 12.41
CA ILE A 343 10.09 -34.47 11.97
C ILE A 343 8.57 -34.35 11.83
N TYR A 344 7.89 -35.41 11.39
CA TYR A 344 6.44 -35.40 11.13
C TYR A 344 5.58 -36.03 12.23
N ALA A 345 6.17 -36.52 13.33
CA ALA A 345 5.46 -37.14 14.46
C ALA A 345 4.99 -36.09 15.48
#